data_AF-A0A972ES85-F1
#
_entry.id   AF-A0A972ES85-F1
#
_cell.length_a   1.000
_cell.length_b   1.000
_cell.length_c   1.000
_cell.angle_alpha   90.00
_cell.angle_beta   90.00
_cell.angle_gamma   90.00
#
_symmetry.space_group_name_H-M   'P 1'
#
loop_
_entity.id
_entity.type
_entity.pdbx_description
1 polymer ?
#
loop_
_entity_poly.entity_id
_entity_poly.type
_entity_poly.pdbx_seq_one_letter_code
_entity_poly.pdbx_strand_id
1 'polypeptide(L)'
;MVWYKKLFLFGSIYLSAILIANLVTGLVSFAFKLSLVTVQGPTLLSRLAMVAAYYIALSLAFFLLFRYLGHRYRFTRKDFYVFFGIVVLSHALIVVFGRWDALWLVTTGTTGLAQLIYAQGGYLESLRDIPRIYYAIGLAIEDICLVVFSFSGYFKPSSKD
;
A
#
# COMPACT_ATOMS: atom_id res chain seq x y z
N MET A 1 8.74 -11.70 -24.02
CA MET A 1 9.11 -12.19 -22.68
C MET A 1 8.06 -13.17 -22.20
N VAL A 2 8.44 -14.27 -21.56
CA VAL A 2 7.50 -15.28 -21.07
C VAL A 2 6.66 -14.73 -19.91
N TRP A 3 5.39 -15.12 -19.84
CA TRP A 3 4.38 -14.61 -18.91
C TRP A 3 4.83 -14.61 -17.44
N TYR A 4 5.45 -15.69 -16.97
CA TYR A 4 5.90 -15.80 -15.56
C TYR A 4 6.93 -14.74 -15.18
N LYS A 5 7.80 -14.32 -16.13
CA LYS A 5 8.79 -13.26 -15.87
C LYS A 5 8.11 -11.90 -15.69
N LYS A 6 7.03 -11.64 -16.44
CA LYS A 6 6.25 -10.40 -16.34
C LYS A 6 5.54 -10.34 -14.99
N LEU A 7 4.92 -11.45 -14.58
CA LEU A 7 4.27 -11.57 -13.28
C LEU A 7 5.29 -11.38 -12.13
N PHE A 8 6.44 -12.05 -12.21
CA PHE A 8 7.51 -11.89 -11.22
C PHE A 8 7.98 -10.45 -11.09
N LEU A 9 8.19 -9.76 -12.22
CA LEU A 9 8.59 -8.36 -12.20
C LEU A 9 7.50 -7.46 -11.63
N PHE A 10 6.25 -7.66 -12.04
CA PHE A 10 5.11 -6.90 -11.50
C PHE A 10 5.04 -7.08 -9.98
N GLY A 11 5.11 -8.33 -9.50
CA GLY A 11 5.14 -8.64 -8.07
C GLY A 11 6.34 -8.01 -7.37
N SER A 12 7.53 -8.01 -7.98
CA SER A 12 8.72 -7.37 -7.43
C SER A 12 8.56 -5.85 -7.32
N ILE A 13 7.97 -5.20 -8.32
CA ILE A 13 7.64 -3.76 -8.29
C ILE A 13 6.63 -3.48 -7.18
N TYR A 14 5.58 -4.31 -7.09
CA TYR A 14 4.54 -4.17 -6.07
C TYR A 14 5.11 -4.24 -4.65
N LEU A 15 5.90 -5.29 -4.37
CA LEU A 15 6.57 -5.46 -3.08
C LEU A 15 7.57 -4.33 -2.77
N SER A 16 8.30 -3.86 -3.79
CA SER A 16 9.23 -2.75 -3.64
C SER A 16 8.51 -1.45 -3.26
N ALA A 17 7.33 -1.18 -3.84
CA ALA A 17 6.53 -0.01 -3.49
C ALA A 17 6.06 -0.05 -2.03
N ILE A 18 5.60 -1.21 -1.55
CA ILE A 18 5.22 -1.41 -0.14
C ILE A 18 6.41 -1.20 0.79
N LEU A 19 7.58 -1.75 0.45
CA LEU A 19 8.80 -1.56 1.23
C LEU A 19 9.19 -0.08 1.32
N ILE A 20 9.14 0.66 0.20
CA ILE A 20 9.41 2.09 0.18
C ILE A 20 8.41 2.85 1.06
N ALA A 21 7.12 2.56 0.96
CA ALA A 21 6.09 3.21 1.77
C ALA A 21 6.32 2.97 3.27
N ASN A 22 6.59 1.72 3.66
CA ASN A 22 6.91 1.38 5.05
C ASN A 22 8.18 2.09 5.54
N LEU A 23 9.22 2.17 4.70
CA LEU A 23 10.44 2.90 5.05
C LEU A 23 10.15 4.40 5.29
N VAL A 24 9.38 5.04 4.42
CA VAL A 24 8.99 6.45 4.60
C VAL A 24 8.19 6.65 5.88
N THR A 25 7.24 5.75 6.19
CA THR A 25 6.53 5.83 7.48
C THR A 25 7.47 5.68 8.68
N GLY A 26 8.47 4.81 8.61
CA GLY A 26 9.50 4.66 9.63
C GLY A 26 10.29 5.96 9.85
N LEU A 27 10.65 6.64 8.76
CA LEU A 27 11.33 7.94 8.82
C LEU A 27 10.45 9.04 9.42
N VAL A 28 9.17 9.10 9.06
CA VAL A 28 8.21 10.06 9.64
C VAL A 28 8.01 9.78 11.13
N SER A 29 7.88 8.51 11.52
CA SER A 29 7.79 8.12 12.94
C SER A 29 9.04 8.54 13.72
N PHE A 30 10.23 8.35 13.14
CA PHE A 30 11.48 8.79 13.73
C PHE A 30 11.53 10.31 13.90
N ALA A 31 11.11 11.08 12.89
CA ALA A 31 11.02 12.53 12.98
C ALA A 31 10.06 13.00 14.08
N PHE A 32 8.88 12.37 14.22
CA PHE A 32 7.94 12.69 15.31
C PHE A 32 8.47 12.38 16.71
N LYS A 33 9.32 11.36 16.83
CA LYS A 33 10.00 11.05 18.10
C LYS A 33 11.05 12.10 18.42
N LEU A 34 11.86 12.51 17.44
CA LEU A 34 12.86 13.57 17.62
C LEU A 34 12.23 14.93 17.96
N SER A 35 11.08 15.26 17.37
CA SER A 35 10.35 16.49 17.65
C SER A 35 9.47 16.43 18.89
N LEU A 36 9.53 15.34 19.66
CA LEU A 36 8.76 15.14 20.90
C LEU A 36 7.23 15.21 20.73
N VAL A 37 6.71 15.07 19.50
CA VAL A 37 5.27 15.12 19.17
C VAL A 37 4.50 13.94 19.78
N THR A 38 5.18 12.82 20.04
CA THR A 38 4.56 11.57 20.51
C THR A 38 5.01 11.14 21.90
N VAL A 39 5.54 12.07 22.72
CA VAL A 39 6.06 11.76 24.07
C VAL A 39 5.00 11.16 24.99
N GLN A 40 3.77 11.65 24.91
CA GLN A 40 2.62 11.13 25.68
C GLN A 40 1.87 10.01 24.92
N GLY A 41 2.44 9.50 23.83
CA GLY A 41 1.84 8.55 22.91
C GLY A 41 1.38 9.18 21.58
N PRO A 42 0.84 8.37 20.65
CA PRO A 42 0.44 8.83 19.32
C PRO A 42 -0.84 9.68 19.37
N THR A 43 -0.72 10.96 19.03
CA THR A 43 -1.85 11.89 18.86
C THR A 43 -2.64 11.60 17.58
N LEU A 44 -3.88 12.08 17.49
CA LEU A 44 -4.69 11.97 16.27
C LEU A 44 -3.96 12.54 15.04
N LEU A 45 -3.29 13.68 15.20
CA LEU A 45 -2.49 14.30 14.14
C LEU A 45 -1.34 13.38 13.69
N SER A 46 -0.58 12.81 14.63
CA SER A 46 0.52 11.90 14.29
C SER A 46 0.02 10.64 13.58
N ARG A 47 -1.14 10.10 13.98
CA ARG A 47 -1.78 8.94 13.32
C ARG A 47 -2.22 9.27 11.90
N LEU A 48 -2.91 10.39 11.72
CA LEU A 48 -3.31 10.89 10.39
C LEU A 48 -2.10 11.10 9.49
N ALA A 49 -1.04 11.72 10.00
CA ALA A 49 0.18 11.96 9.25
C ALA A 49 0.89 10.66 8.85
N MET A 50 0.90 9.64 9.72
CA MET A 50 1.47 8.32 9.39
C MET A 50 0.68 7.62 8.29
N VAL A 51 -0.66 7.64 8.37
CA VAL A 51 -1.55 7.09 7.34
C VAL A 51 -1.36 7.82 6.01
N ALA A 52 -1.33 9.16 6.03
CA ALA A 52 -1.12 9.97 4.85
C ALA A 52 0.26 9.71 4.23
N ALA A 53 1.32 9.68 5.06
CA ALA A 53 2.68 9.38 4.62
C ALA A 53 2.76 8.02 3.91
N TYR A 54 2.09 7.00 4.44
CA TYR A 54 2.04 5.67 3.82
C TYR A 54 1.45 5.73 2.41
N TYR A 55 0.21 6.21 2.26
CA TYR A 55 -0.47 6.18 0.95
C TYR A 55 0.15 7.16 -0.06
N ILE A 56 0.68 8.31 0.37
CA ILE A 56 1.40 9.24 -0.50
C ILE A 56 2.69 8.58 -1.00
N ALA A 57 3.49 8.01 -0.09
CA ALA A 57 4.73 7.34 -0.46
C ALA A 57 4.47 6.13 -1.37
N LEU A 58 3.45 5.33 -1.07
CA LEU A 58 3.04 4.18 -1.86
C LEU A 58 2.63 4.60 -3.28
N SER A 59 1.78 5.62 -3.38
CA SER A 59 1.32 6.18 -4.66
C SER A 59 2.48 6.70 -5.51
N LEU A 60 3.39 7.45 -4.89
CA LEU A 60 4.58 7.96 -5.56
C LEU A 60 5.52 6.83 -5.98
N ALA A 61 5.71 5.81 -5.13
CA ALA A 61 6.54 4.66 -5.43
C ALA A 61 5.98 3.86 -6.60
N PHE A 62 4.67 3.57 -6.64
CA PHE A 62 4.03 2.92 -7.79
C PHE A 62 4.25 3.73 -9.06
N PHE A 63 3.98 5.03 -9.03
CA PHE A 63 4.19 5.89 -10.19
C PHE A 63 5.63 5.83 -10.71
N LEU A 64 6.62 6.03 -9.84
CA LEU A 64 8.02 6.07 -10.24
C LEU A 64 8.52 4.68 -10.68
N LEU A 65 8.23 3.62 -9.94
CA LEU A 65 8.70 2.28 -10.28
C LEU A 65 8.11 1.79 -11.60
N PHE A 66 6.83 2.02 -11.86
CA PHE A 66 6.24 1.66 -13.16
C PHE A 66 6.75 2.53 -14.30
N ARG A 67 7.05 3.80 -14.02
CA ARG A 67 7.70 4.70 -15.00
C ARG A 67 9.11 4.24 -15.34
N TYR A 68 9.95 3.89 -14.36
CA TYR A 68 11.36 3.60 -14.62
C TYR A 68 11.61 2.12 -14.96
N LEU A 69 11.01 1.19 -14.21
CA LEU A 69 11.28 -0.24 -14.34
C LEU A 69 10.30 -0.93 -15.29
N GLY A 70 9.07 -0.43 -15.38
CA GLY A 70 8.04 -1.03 -16.23
C GLY A 70 8.41 -0.97 -17.72
N HIS A 71 8.88 0.19 -18.21
CA HIS A 71 9.16 0.39 -19.64
C HIS A 71 10.16 -0.61 -20.23
N ARG A 72 11.09 -1.10 -19.41
CA ARG A 72 12.10 -2.09 -19.82
C ARG A 72 11.47 -3.41 -20.29
N TYR A 73 10.25 -3.73 -19.87
CA TYR A 73 9.63 -5.05 -20.07
C TYR A 73 8.34 -5.04 -20.90
N ARG A 74 7.94 -3.87 -21.43
CA ARG A 74 6.83 -3.69 -22.38
C ARG A 74 5.56 -4.44 -21.93
N PHE A 75 5.07 -4.12 -20.73
CA PHE A 75 3.72 -4.50 -20.31
C PHE A 75 2.67 -3.91 -21.27
N THR A 76 1.69 -4.73 -21.62
CA THR A 76 0.51 -4.32 -22.37
C THR A 76 -0.61 -3.92 -21.42
N ARG A 77 -1.63 -3.20 -21.88
CA ARG A 77 -2.83 -2.91 -21.06
C ARG A 77 -3.49 -4.19 -20.53
N LYS A 78 -3.49 -5.27 -21.34
CA LYS A 78 -4.01 -6.59 -20.93
C LYS A 78 -3.22 -7.17 -19.75
N ASP A 79 -1.89 -7.04 -19.77
CA ASP A 79 -1.05 -7.50 -18.65
C ASP A 79 -1.43 -6.76 -17.35
N PHE A 80 -1.64 -5.44 -17.40
CA PHE A 80 -2.09 -4.64 -16.26
C PHE A 80 -3.43 -5.12 -15.69
N TYR A 81 -4.44 -5.32 -16.54
CA TYR A 81 -5.75 -5.79 -16.08
C TYR A 81 -5.68 -7.16 -15.41
N VAL A 82 -4.89 -8.08 -15.97
CA VAL A 82 -4.74 -9.41 -15.38
C VAL A 82 -3.99 -9.34 -14.05
N PHE A 83 -2.88 -8.60 -13.98
CA PHE A 83 -2.10 -8.51 -12.73
C PHE A 83 -2.83 -7.78 -11.63
N PHE A 84 -3.53 -6.67 -11.93
CA PHE A 84 -4.39 -6.01 -10.95
C PHE A 84 -5.56 -6.90 -10.53
N GLY A 85 -6.20 -7.58 -11.49
CA GLY A 85 -7.26 -8.53 -11.19
C GLY A 85 -6.79 -9.61 -10.21
N ILE A 86 -5.59 -10.16 -10.40
CA ILE A 86 -4.99 -11.14 -9.49
C ILE A 86 -4.78 -10.54 -8.09
N VAL A 87 -4.19 -9.34 -7.99
CA VAL A 87 -3.90 -8.71 -6.68
C VAL A 87 -5.19 -8.38 -5.93
N VAL A 88 -6.11 -7.65 -6.57
CA VAL A 88 -7.38 -7.23 -5.96
C VAL A 88 -8.22 -8.42 -5.53
N LEU A 89 -8.31 -9.46 -6.39
CA LEU A 89 -9.03 -10.68 -6.04
C LEU A 89 -8.36 -11.41 -4.87
N SER A 90 -7.04 -11.47 -4.85
CA SER A 90 -6.29 -12.09 -3.74
C SER A 90 -6.54 -11.35 -2.42
N HIS A 91 -6.51 -10.02 -2.43
CA HIS A 91 -6.86 -9.20 -1.26
C HIS A 91 -8.29 -9.47 -0.79
N ALA A 92 -9.27 -9.46 -1.69
CA ALA A 92 -10.67 -9.73 -1.35
C ALA A 92 -10.84 -11.13 -0.72
N LEU A 93 -10.23 -12.16 -1.30
CA LEU A 93 -10.28 -13.53 -0.78
C LEU A 93 -9.62 -13.63 0.61
N ILE A 94 -8.48 -12.98 0.82
CA ILE A 94 -7.77 -13.00 2.11
C ILE A 94 -8.57 -12.26 3.19
N VAL A 95 -9.21 -11.14 2.86
CA VAL A 95 -10.08 -10.42 3.80
C VAL A 95 -11.25 -11.28 4.23
N VAL A 96 -11.95 -11.92 3.28
CA VAL A 96 -13.18 -12.67 3.58
C VAL A 96 -12.86 -14.01 4.24
N PHE A 97 -11.93 -14.78 3.67
CA PHE A 97 -11.70 -16.18 4.05
C PHE A 97 -10.34 -16.43 4.72
N GLY A 98 -9.43 -15.47 4.68
CA GLY A 98 -8.09 -15.64 5.22
C GLY A 98 -8.06 -15.79 6.74
N ARG A 99 -7.03 -16.49 7.21
CA ARG A 99 -6.66 -16.49 8.63
C ARG A 99 -6.13 -15.10 9.03
N TRP A 100 -6.19 -14.77 10.31
CA TRP A 100 -5.68 -13.49 10.84
C TRP A 100 -4.22 -13.23 10.46
N ASP A 101 -3.38 -14.25 10.46
CA ASP A 101 -1.96 -14.11 10.08
C ASP A 101 -1.80 -13.67 8.61
N ALA A 102 -2.62 -14.24 7.72
CA ALA A 102 -2.63 -13.86 6.30
C ALA A 102 -3.20 -12.46 6.10
N LEU A 103 -4.25 -12.11 6.84
CA LEU A 103 -4.82 -10.76 6.83
C LEU A 103 -3.77 -9.74 7.26
N TRP A 104 -3.08 -9.97 8.37
CA TRP A 104 -2.05 -9.06 8.87
C TRP A 104 -0.88 -8.92 7.91
N LEU A 105 -0.47 -10.01 7.24
CA LEU A 105 0.58 -9.96 6.23
C LEU A 105 0.22 -8.99 5.11
N VAL A 106 -1.00 -9.09 4.56
CA VAL A 106 -1.42 -8.21 3.45
C VAL A 106 -1.79 -6.81 3.92
N THR A 107 -2.26 -6.64 5.15
CA THR A 107 -2.65 -5.33 5.69
C THR A 107 -1.53 -4.62 6.44
N THR A 108 -0.30 -5.14 6.45
CA THR A 108 0.77 -4.62 7.33
C THR A 108 0.96 -3.11 7.18
N GLY A 109 0.93 -2.59 5.95
CA GLY A 109 1.04 -1.15 5.69
C GLY A 109 -0.26 -0.34 5.86
N THR A 110 -1.41 -0.98 5.74
CA THR A 110 -2.73 -0.31 5.77
C THR A 110 -3.43 -0.40 7.12
N THR A 111 -2.90 -1.20 8.05
CA THR A 111 -3.47 -1.43 9.39
C THR A 111 -3.64 -0.14 10.19
N GLY A 112 -2.76 0.85 10.00
CA GLY A 112 -2.88 2.16 10.64
C GLY A 112 -4.18 2.88 10.28
N LEU A 113 -4.68 2.71 9.05
CA LEU A 113 -5.95 3.29 8.63
C LEU A 113 -7.14 2.55 9.28
N ALA A 114 -7.09 1.22 9.34
CA ALA A 114 -8.15 0.43 9.98
C ALA A 114 -8.32 0.80 11.47
N GLN A 115 -7.20 0.92 12.19
CA GLN A 115 -7.19 1.40 13.57
C GLN A 115 -7.75 2.82 13.70
N LEU A 116 -7.36 3.72 12.80
CA LEU A 116 -7.80 5.11 12.83
C LEU A 116 -9.31 5.23 12.60
N ILE A 117 -9.88 4.53 11.63
CA ILE A 117 -11.31 4.59 11.33
C ILE A 117 -12.13 3.96 12.46
N TYR A 118 -11.72 2.78 12.93
CA TYR A 118 -12.50 2.03 13.92
C TYR A 118 -12.42 2.63 15.33
N ALA A 119 -11.19 2.83 15.83
CA ALA A 119 -10.99 3.25 17.21
C ALA A 119 -10.89 4.77 17.37
N GLN A 120 -10.65 5.54 16.29
CA GLN A 120 -10.50 7.01 16.34
C GLN A 120 -9.47 7.53 17.35
N GLY A 121 -8.50 6.68 17.74
CA GLY A 121 -7.53 7.00 18.79
C GLY A 121 -7.85 6.42 20.17
N GLY A 122 -8.98 5.74 20.32
CA GLY A 122 -9.33 4.94 21.48
C GLY A 122 -8.41 3.73 21.69
N TYR A 123 -8.50 3.17 22.89
CA TYR A 123 -7.74 1.98 23.26
C TYR A 123 -8.29 0.75 22.52
N LEU A 124 -7.37 -0.08 22.02
CA LEU A 124 -7.66 -1.38 21.44
C LEU A 124 -6.83 -2.41 22.21
N GLU A 125 -7.50 -3.41 22.77
CA GLU A 125 -6.83 -4.51 23.45
C GLU A 125 -6.17 -5.45 22.42
N SER A 126 -6.85 -5.70 21.30
CA SER A 126 -6.34 -6.51 20.20
C SER A 126 -6.65 -5.92 18.83
N LEU A 127 -5.74 -6.12 17.87
CA LEU A 127 -6.02 -5.86 16.46
C LEU A 127 -7.13 -6.77 15.90
N ARG A 128 -7.39 -7.91 16.55
CA ARG A 128 -8.49 -8.80 16.16
C ARG A 128 -9.87 -8.24 16.50
N ASP A 129 -9.93 -7.23 17.37
CA ASP A 129 -11.17 -6.57 17.76
C ASP A 129 -11.69 -5.66 16.65
N ILE A 130 -10.82 -5.28 15.72
CA ILE A 130 -11.20 -4.49 14.54
C ILE A 130 -11.92 -5.41 13.56
N PRO A 131 -13.19 -5.12 13.21
CA PRO A 131 -13.90 -5.90 12.20
C PRO A 131 -13.16 -5.90 10.86
N ARG A 132 -13.15 -7.06 10.18
CA ARG A 132 -12.43 -7.28 8.90
C ARG A 132 -12.75 -6.25 7.82
N ILE A 133 -13.95 -5.66 7.84
CA ILE A 133 -14.35 -4.62 6.89
C ILE A 133 -13.43 -3.39 6.92
N TYR A 134 -12.90 -2.99 8.08
CA TYR A 134 -12.01 -1.83 8.17
C TYR A 134 -10.64 -2.11 7.54
N TYR A 135 -10.16 -3.35 7.64
CA TYR A 135 -8.99 -3.82 6.89
C TYR A 135 -9.24 -3.86 5.39
N ALA A 136 -10.45 -4.27 4.99
CA ALA A 136 -10.89 -4.26 3.59
C ALA A 136 -10.84 -2.84 2.99
N ILE A 137 -11.29 -1.83 3.74
CA ILE A 137 -11.23 -0.43 3.31
C ILE A 137 -9.78 0.01 3.09
N GLY A 138 -8.87 -0.32 4.01
CA GLY A 138 -7.45 -0.02 3.85
C GLY A 138 -6.84 -0.66 2.61
N LEU A 139 -7.07 -1.94 2.41
CA LEU A 139 -6.61 -2.66 1.22
C LEU A 139 -7.22 -2.11 -0.08
N ALA A 140 -8.51 -1.76 -0.08
CA ALA A 140 -9.16 -1.20 -1.25
C ALA A 140 -8.53 0.15 -1.67
N ILE A 141 -8.12 0.98 -0.71
CA ILE A 141 -7.41 2.23 -1.02
C ILE A 141 -6.01 1.94 -1.57
N GLU A 142 -5.29 0.96 -1.00
CA GLU A 142 -4.02 0.50 -1.56
C GLU A 142 -4.18 -0.03 -3.00
N ASP A 143 -5.23 -0.80 -3.27
CA ASP A 143 -5.54 -1.30 -4.61
C ASP A 143 -5.82 -0.16 -5.60
N ILE A 144 -6.56 0.87 -5.16
CA ILE A 144 -6.79 2.08 -5.97
C ILE A 144 -5.46 2.79 -6.24
N CYS A 145 -4.61 2.95 -5.22
CA CYS A 145 -3.27 3.54 -5.38
C CYS A 145 -2.44 2.74 -6.40
N LEU A 146 -2.42 1.41 -6.28
CA LEU A 146 -1.75 0.51 -7.21
C LEU A 146 -2.26 0.73 -8.63
N VAL A 147 -3.56 0.66 -8.87
CA VAL A 147 -4.14 0.76 -10.21
C VAL A 147 -3.86 2.13 -10.82
N VAL A 148 -4.25 3.20 -10.13
CA VAL A 148 -4.22 4.57 -10.67
C VAL A 148 -2.78 5.04 -10.92
N PHE A 149 -1.89 4.88 -9.95
CA PHE A 149 -0.54 5.43 -10.05
C PHE A 149 0.38 4.56 -10.92
N SER A 150 0.19 3.25 -10.95
CA SER A 150 0.93 2.38 -11.88
C SER A 150 0.51 2.61 -13.34
N PHE A 151 -0.79 2.75 -13.62
CA PHE A 151 -1.25 3.13 -14.97
C PHE A 151 -0.69 4.50 -15.37
N SER A 152 -0.78 5.49 -14.48
CA SER A 152 -0.28 6.84 -14.72
C SER A 152 1.24 6.87 -14.90
N GLY A 153 1.98 6.07 -14.14
CA GLY A 153 3.44 5.99 -14.25
C GLY A 153 3.89 5.36 -15.56
N TYR A 154 3.18 4.32 -16.01
CA TYR A 154 3.58 3.54 -17.18
C TYR A 154 3.11 4.09 -18.52
N PHE A 155 1.89 4.65 -18.60
CA PHE A 155 1.28 5.08 -19.86
C PHE A 155 1.32 6.59 -20.10
N LYS A 156 1.72 7.40 -19.11
CA LYS A 156 1.84 8.84 -19.31
C LYS A 156 3.04 9.12 -20.21
N PRO A 157 2.88 9.86 -21.32
CA PRO A 157 3.98 10.16 -22.22
C PRO A 157 5.08 10.89 -21.44
N SER A 158 6.32 10.43 -21.62
CA SER A 158 7.48 11.21 -21.19
C SER A 158 7.51 12.45 -22.07
N SER A 159 7.51 13.65 -21.47
CA SER A 159 7.59 14.93 -22.20
C SER A 159 8.96 15.16 -22.86
N LYS A 160 9.69 14.09 -23.17
CA LYS A 160 11.04 14.07 -23.75
C LYS A 160 11.10 13.21 -25.03
N ASP A 161 9.95 12.85 -25.58
CA ASP A 161 9.83 12.28 -26.94
C ASP A 161 9.27 13.35 -27.88
#